data_AF-A0A7Y7IUB7-F1
#
_entry.id   AF-A0A7Y7IUB7-F1
#
_cell.length_a   1.000
_cell.length_b   1.000
_cell.length_c   1.000
_cell.angle_alpha   90.00
_cell.angle_beta   90.00
_cell.angle_gamma   90.00
#
_symmetry.space_group_name_H-M   'P 1'
#
loop_
_entity.id
_entity.type
_entity.pdbx_description
1 polymer ?
#
loop_
_entity_poly.entity_id
_entity_poly.type
_entity_poly.pdbx_seq_one_letter_code
_entity_poly.pdbx_strand_id
1 'polypeptide(L)'
;MRPVEIPPSPRALLRSLRGLGYSPETALADLIDNSLAASAKQVDIRLDWREGNPLVEVLDDGSGMSFERLIEAMRFGGDGPDAERDGPDLGRFGLGLKTASLSQCRELTVASRHEGAVARLAWDVDRVSDGWCAGAPEASPAGQLAAQFEIAGDGTLISWNRMDRLGGLWGLDRAAFNDRIAAVRAHLAMTFHRFLSGEARRLAISVNGLALTAWDPFCRRHDATMVLPRDIIRGPDGLISARPYILPHRDRFANEREWEEAGGPGGWVERQGFYVYRGDRLVSPGGWLGLGGSRAWTREESSRLARIALDLPVVMDEAWRIDIRKSLARPPARARARLAGIGTDSRRRAREVFAWRGGGPTGRRNKAKEDGAVWPWEARGGNALPRYRVRRDHPAVIAVSERLGDAALLEGLLSALELTVPVERIWLDVAEQGGAEPAEPSAAEIAALATPLAVLARQIDNMDDAGNRLDSVLRSLGVTWPKLRAAVIRKLGGELRR
;
A
#
# COMPACT_ATOMS: atom_id res chain seq x y z
N MET A 1 15.92 -3.38 54.09
CA MET A 1 14.48 -3.24 53.76
C MET A 1 13.85 -4.62 53.71
N ARG A 2 12.62 -4.80 54.20
CA ARG A 2 11.89 -6.06 54.08
C ARG A 2 11.09 -6.05 52.77
N PRO A 3 11.22 -7.07 51.89
CA PRO A 3 10.43 -7.14 50.68
C PRO A 3 8.95 -7.38 51.02
N VAL A 4 8.06 -6.68 50.32
CA VAL A 4 6.60 -6.87 50.38
C VAL A 4 6.13 -7.21 48.98
N GLU A 5 5.40 -8.31 48.85
CA GLU A 5 4.88 -8.78 47.57
C GLU A 5 3.60 -8.02 47.20
N ILE A 6 3.57 -7.42 46.00
CA ILE A 6 2.44 -6.64 45.51
C ILE A 6 2.10 -7.15 44.10
N PRO A 7 1.43 -8.31 43.99
CA PRO A 7 1.12 -8.88 42.69
C PRO A 7 0.09 -8.01 41.95
N PRO A 8 0.14 -7.94 40.61
CA PRO A 8 -0.84 -7.19 39.85
C PRO A 8 -2.22 -7.82 40.01
N SER A 9 -3.24 -6.98 40.19
CA SER A 9 -4.63 -7.45 40.18
C SER A 9 -4.97 -8.04 38.78
N PRO A 10 -5.39 -9.32 38.69
CA PRO A 10 -5.68 -9.96 37.41
C PRO A 10 -6.71 -9.19 36.60
N ARG A 11 -7.80 -8.80 37.26
CA ARG A 11 -8.92 -8.07 36.65
C ARG A 11 -8.49 -6.68 36.14
N ALA A 12 -7.69 -5.95 36.91
CA ALA A 12 -7.24 -4.62 36.51
C ALA A 12 -6.27 -4.71 35.31
N LEU A 13 -5.28 -5.61 35.40
CA LEU A 13 -4.29 -5.78 34.33
C LEU A 13 -4.95 -6.21 33.02
N LEU A 14 -5.86 -7.19 33.07
CA LEU A 14 -6.57 -7.64 31.87
C LEU A 14 -7.41 -6.54 31.25
N ARG A 15 -8.16 -5.76 32.04
CA ARG A 15 -8.91 -4.62 31.50
C ARG A 15 -8.00 -3.60 30.80
N SER A 16 -6.83 -3.32 31.36
CA SER A 16 -5.84 -2.42 30.73
C SER A 16 -5.26 -3.00 29.44
N LEU A 17 -4.91 -4.29 29.42
CA LEU A 17 -4.35 -4.95 28.24
C LEU A 17 -5.35 -5.09 27.08
N ARG A 18 -6.64 -5.18 27.39
CA ARG A 18 -7.71 -5.22 26.37
C ARG A 18 -7.90 -3.89 25.64
N GLY A 19 -7.54 -2.78 26.29
CA GLY A 19 -7.63 -1.43 25.73
C GLY A 19 -6.45 -1.02 24.82
N LEU A 20 -5.55 -1.94 24.47
CA LEU A 20 -4.33 -1.61 23.71
C LEU A 20 -4.56 -1.23 22.22
N GLY A 21 -5.82 -1.26 21.76
CA GLY A 21 -6.21 -0.73 20.45
C GLY A 21 -5.84 -1.62 19.26
N TYR A 22 -5.95 -2.93 19.42
CA TYR A 22 -5.87 -3.88 18.32
C TYR A 22 -7.15 -3.82 17.47
N SER A 23 -6.98 -3.81 16.15
CA SER A 23 -8.07 -4.04 15.22
C SER A 23 -8.17 -5.55 14.92
N PRO A 24 -9.31 -6.04 14.39
CA PRO A 24 -9.44 -7.44 14.00
C PRO A 24 -8.32 -7.90 13.07
N GLU A 25 -7.90 -7.02 12.14
CA GLU A 25 -6.87 -7.29 11.15
C GLU A 25 -5.50 -7.51 11.81
N THR A 26 -5.10 -6.63 12.74
CA THR A 26 -3.79 -6.75 13.42
C THR A 26 -3.80 -7.86 14.46
N ALA A 27 -4.95 -8.13 15.09
CA ALA A 27 -5.08 -9.23 16.05
C ALA A 27 -4.93 -10.60 15.37
N LEU A 28 -5.60 -10.80 14.24
CA LEU A 28 -5.46 -12.02 13.44
C LEU A 28 -4.05 -12.16 12.85
N ALA A 29 -3.42 -11.06 12.42
CA ALA A 29 -2.04 -11.09 11.95
C ALA A 29 -1.06 -11.56 13.05
N ASP A 30 -1.26 -11.15 14.30
CA ASP A 30 -0.43 -11.61 15.43
C ASP A 30 -0.65 -13.11 15.74
N LEU A 31 -1.84 -13.68 15.47
CA LEU A 31 -2.05 -15.12 15.59
C LEU A 31 -1.29 -15.90 14.50
N ILE A 32 -1.32 -15.40 13.26
CA ILE A 32 -0.59 -16.00 12.13
C ILE A 32 0.92 -15.96 12.36
N ASP A 33 1.44 -14.92 13.02
CA ASP A 33 2.86 -14.87 13.41
C ASP A 33 3.25 -16.02 14.34
N ASN A 34 2.35 -16.41 15.26
CA ASN A 34 2.60 -17.56 16.13
C ASN A 34 2.58 -18.86 15.33
N SER A 35 1.66 -19.00 14.37
CA SER A 35 1.63 -20.15 13.45
C SER A 35 2.93 -20.22 12.60
N LEU A 36 3.46 -19.07 12.15
CA LEU A 36 4.76 -19.01 11.47
C LEU A 36 5.90 -19.48 12.38
N ALA A 37 5.93 -19.04 13.64
CA ALA A 37 6.90 -19.48 14.63
C ALA A 37 6.80 -21.00 14.91
N ALA A 38 5.58 -21.54 14.95
CA ALA A 38 5.29 -22.98 15.06
C ALA A 38 5.55 -23.77 13.77
N SER A 39 6.17 -23.13 12.77
CA SER A 39 6.49 -23.75 11.48
C SER A 39 5.29 -24.27 10.65
N ALA A 40 4.11 -23.69 10.89
CA ALA A 40 2.92 -23.97 10.09
C ALA A 40 3.14 -23.66 8.60
N LYS A 41 2.49 -24.46 7.75
CA LYS A 41 2.41 -24.33 6.30
C LYS A 41 1.02 -23.92 5.85
N GLN A 42 -0.01 -24.13 6.67
CA GLN A 42 -1.38 -23.77 6.44
C GLN A 42 -2.00 -23.12 7.68
N VAL A 43 -2.75 -22.04 7.46
CA VAL A 43 -3.59 -21.39 8.47
C VAL A 43 -4.98 -21.16 7.89
N ASP A 44 -5.99 -21.69 8.56
CA ASP A 44 -7.40 -21.51 8.23
C ASP A 44 -8.07 -20.59 9.26
N ILE A 45 -8.79 -19.58 8.77
CA ILE A 45 -9.49 -18.61 9.61
C ILE A 45 -10.98 -18.65 9.30
N ARG A 46 -11.81 -18.81 10.32
CA ARG A 46 -13.26 -18.76 10.20
C ARG A 46 -13.83 -17.61 11.02
N LEU A 47 -14.59 -16.74 10.38
CA LEU A 47 -15.38 -15.69 11.02
C LEU A 47 -16.86 -16.00 10.76
N ASP A 48 -17.56 -16.49 11.77
CA ASP A 48 -18.98 -16.83 11.74
C ASP A 48 -19.80 -15.75 12.45
N TRP A 49 -20.70 -15.07 11.74
CA TRP A 49 -21.35 -13.82 12.19
C TRP A 49 -22.22 -13.96 13.44
N ARG A 50 -22.93 -15.10 13.59
CA ARG A 50 -23.80 -15.44 14.73
C ARG A 50 -24.65 -14.26 15.26
N GLU A 51 -25.43 -13.65 14.38
CA GLU A 51 -26.41 -12.60 14.71
C GLU A 51 -25.79 -11.45 15.55
N GLY A 52 -24.63 -10.95 15.13
CA GLY A 52 -23.96 -9.82 15.77
C GLY A 52 -23.08 -10.18 16.98
N ASN A 53 -22.96 -11.46 17.34
CA ASN A 53 -21.97 -11.92 18.33
C ASN A 53 -21.12 -13.07 17.74
N PRO A 54 -20.17 -12.73 16.86
CA PRO A 54 -19.50 -13.72 16.03
C PRO A 54 -18.66 -14.73 16.80
N LEU A 55 -18.44 -15.91 16.22
CA LEU A 55 -17.36 -16.82 16.61
C LEU A 55 -16.21 -16.65 15.62
N VAL A 56 -14.99 -16.45 16.13
CA VAL A 56 -13.79 -16.46 15.29
C VAL A 56 -12.90 -17.64 15.68
N GLU A 57 -12.49 -18.42 14.69
CA GLU A 57 -11.59 -19.55 14.86
C GLU A 57 -10.37 -19.38 13.96
N VAL A 58 -9.19 -19.76 14.47
CA VAL A 58 -7.94 -19.86 13.71
C VAL A 58 -7.35 -21.24 13.96
N LEU A 59 -7.10 -22.00 12.89
CA LEU A 59 -6.51 -23.33 12.95
C LEU A 59 -5.22 -23.34 12.12
N ASP A 60 -4.12 -23.79 12.72
CA ASP A 60 -2.85 -24.02 12.02
C ASP A 60 -2.37 -25.47 12.11
N ASP A 61 -1.52 -25.86 11.16
CA ASP A 61 -0.84 -27.16 11.08
C ASP A 61 0.61 -27.11 11.61
N GLY A 62 0.88 -26.23 12.58
CA GLY A 62 2.18 -26.11 13.21
C GLY A 62 2.52 -27.28 14.14
N SER A 63 3.63 -27.15 14.86
CA SER A 63 4.11 -28.20 15.79
C SER A 63 3.18 -28.51 16.97
N GLY A 64 2.19 -27.64 17.24
CA GLY A 64 1.39 -27.70 18.45
C GLY A 64 2.20 -27.51 19.75
N MET A 65 1.56 -27.79 20.89
CA MET A 65 2.09 -27.61 22.23
C MET A 65 1.62 -28.73 23.17
N SER A 66 2.50 -29.19 24.06
CA SER A 66 2.09 -29.99 25.23
C SER A 66 1.25 -29.16 26.20
N PHE A 67 0.66 -29.81 27.20
CA PHE A 67 -0.12 -29.12 28.22
C PHE A 67 0.72 -28.12 29.02
N GLU A 68 1.93 -28.48 29.42
CA GLU A 68 2.87 -27.62 30.15
C GLU A 68 3.28 -26.42 29.28
N ARG A 69 3.58 -26.67 28.00
CA ARG A 69 3.93 -25.59 27.07
C ARG A 69 2.74 -24.68 26.83
N LEU A 70 1.52 -25.20 26.79
CA LEU A 70 0.30 -24.42 26.66
C LEU A 70 0.05 -23.54 27.90
N ILE A 71 0.33 -24.04 29.11
CA ILE A 71 0.28 -23.23 30.35
C ILE A 71 1.24 -22.05 30.25
N GLU A 72 2.50 -22.30 29.88
CA GLU A 72 3.50 -21.24 29.73
C GLU A 72 3.13 -20.28 28.59
N ALA A 73 2.65 -20.83 27.47
CA ALA A 73 2.16 -20.06 26.34
C ALA A 73 0.91 -19.25 26.66
N MET A 74 0.14 -19.58 27.70
CA MET A 74 -0.97 -18.76 28.19
C MET A 74 -0.51 -17.78 29.27
N ARG A 75 0.54 -18.03 30.05
CA ARG A 75 1.04 -17.10 31.08
C ARG A 75 1.38 -15.70 30.52
N PHE A 76 1.00 -14.64 31.23
CA PHE A 76 1.43 -13.27 30.93
C PHE A 76 2.88 -13.04 31.38
N GLY A 77 3.65 -12.32 30.57
CA GLY A 77 5.07 -12.03 30.85
C GLY A 77 6.04 -13.11 30.38
N GLY A 78 5.61 -14.38 30.31
CA GLY A 78 6.41 -15.50 29.80
C GLY A 78 7.83 -15.53 30.35
N ASP A 79 8.80 -15.83 29.49
CA ASP A 79 10.25 -15.82 29.78
C ASP A 79 10.87 -14.40 29.77
N GLY A 80 10.07 -13.35 29.56
CA GLY A 80 10.55 -11.98 29.40
C GLY A 80 11.17 -11.67 28.03
N PRO A 81 11.54 -10.39 27.80
CA PRO A 81 12.16 -9.94 26.55
C PRO A 81 13.64 -10.35 26.39
N ASP A 82 14.27 -10.78 27.49
CA ASP A 82 15.71 -11.06 27.57
C ASP A 82 16.05 -12.56 27.45
N ALA A 83 15.04 -13.43 27.36
CA ALA A 83 15.27 -14.86 27.14
C ALA A 83 15.95 -15.09 25.79
N GLU A 84 17.06 -15.84 25.78
CA GLU A 84 17.70 -16.31 24.56
C GLU A 84 16.71 -17.17 23.76
N ARG A 85 16.50 -16.82 22.49
CA ARG A 85 15.60 -17.56 21.60
C ARG A 85 16.34 -17.96 20.35
N ASP A 86 16.26 -19.24 20.02
CA ASP A 86 16.83 -19.79 18.80
C ASP A 86 15.96 -19.42 17.59
N GLY A 87 16.54 -18.64 16.67
CA GLY A 87 16.01 -18.44 15.32
C GLY A 87 15.26 -17.13 15.06
N PRO A 88 14.67 -16.99 13.86
CA PRO A 88 13.96 -15.78 13.41
C PRO A 88 12.56 -15.67 14.03
N ASP A 89 12.47 -15.72 15.36
CA ASP A 89 11.20 -15.65 16.08
C ASP A 89 10.54 -14.27 15.90
N LEU A 90 9.35 -14.28 15.29
CA LEU A 90 8.55 -13.09 15.05
C LEU A 90 7.86 -12.58 16.33
N GLY A 91 7.83 -13.35 17.42
CA GLY A 91 7.07 -13.11 18.64
C GLY A 91 7.84 -12.56 19.85
N ARG A 92 8.68 -11.51 19.70
CA ARG A 92 9.59 -11.00 20.75
C ARG A 92 8.98 -10.82 22.15
N PHE A 93 7.76 -10.30 22.25
CA PHE A 93 7.19 -9.87 23.55
C PHE A 93 6.45 -10.96 24.34
N GLY A 94 6.17 -12.14 23.76
CA GLY A 94 5.41 -13.21 24.44
C GLY A 94 3.95 -12.85 24.79
N LEU A 95 3.50 -11.66 24.38
CA LEU A 95 2.17 -11.11 24.66
C LEU A 95 1.18 -11.29 23.50
N GLY A 96 1.67 -11.47 22.27
CA GLY A 96 0.88 -11.42 21.03
C GLY A 96 -0.41 -12.24 21.08
N LEU A 97 -0.33 -13.54 21.38
CA LEU A 97 -1.51 -14.42 21.51
C LEU A 97 -2.58 -13.83 22.46
N LYS A 98 -2.15 -13.37 23.65
CA LYS A 98 -3.05 -12.95 24.72
C LYS A 98 -3.63 -11.58 24.45
N THR A 99 -2.78 -10.60 24.15
CA THR A 99 -3.21 -9.22 23.95
C THR A 99 -3.99 -9.06 22.66
N ALA A 100 -3.60 -9.77 21.58
CA ALA A 100 -4.40 -9.83 20.37
C ALA A 100 -5.77 -10.44 20.67
N SER A 101 -5.83 -11.65 21.23
CA SER A 101 -7.12 -12.34 21.44
C SER A 101 -8.05 -11.62 22.41
N LEU A 102 -7.57 -11.23 23.59
CA LEU A 102 -8.43 -10.66 24.64
C LEU A 102 -8.90 -9.23 24.30
N SER A 103 -8.20 -8.54 23.40
CA SER A 103 -8.72 -7.28 22.84
C SER A 103 -9.95 -7.48 21.95
N GLN A 104 -10.13 -8.69 21.41
CA GLN A 104 -11.24 -9.03 20.51
C GLN A 104 -12.37 -9.77 21.22
N CYS A 105 -12.07 -10.61 22.22
CA CYS A 105 -13.03 -11.48 22.87
C CYS A 105 -12.97 -11.44 24.40
N ARG A 106 -14.04 -11.94 25.05
CA ARG A 106 -14.07 -12.15 26.51
C ARG A 106 -13.67 -13.56 26.88
N GLU A 107 -13.83 -14.51 25.97
CA GLU A 107 -13.54 -15.91 26.18
C GLU A 107 -12.58 -16.39 25.08
N LEU A 108 -11.36 -16.71 25.48
CA LEU A 108 -10.31 -17.25 24.61
C LEU A 108 -10.16 -18.73 24.95
N THR A 109 -10.38 -19.62 23.99
CA THR A 109 -10.01 -21.04 24.10
C THR A 109 -8.84 -21.33 23.17
N VAL A 110 -7.83 -22.02 23.67
CA VAL A 110 -6.71 -22.55 22.89
C VAL A 110 -6.70 -24.06 23.07
N ALA A 111 -6.84 -24.78 21.96
CA ALA A 111 -6.66 -26.22 21.89
C ALA A 111 -5.43 -26.51 21.03
N SER A 112 -4.52 -27.34 21.51
CA SER A 112 -3.30 -27.66 20.77
C SER A 112 -3.05 -29.16 20.82
N ARG A 113 -2.56 -29.71 19.72
CA ARG A 113 -2.22 -31.12 19.57
C ARG A 113 -0.74 -31.25 19.24
N HIS A 114 -0.03 -32.05 20.02
CA HIS A 114 1.38 -32.34 19.82
C HIS A 114 1.62 -33.82 20.05
N GLU A 115 2.21 -34.50 19.06
CA GLU A 115 2.50 -35.94 19.12
C GLU A 115 1.27 -36.78 19.52
N GLY A 116 0.10 -36.38 19.01
CA GLY A 116 -1.19 -37.06 19.27
C GLY A 116 -1.88 -36.70 20.61
N ALA A 117 -1.18 -36.05 21.55
CA ALA A 117 -1.78 -35.58 22.80
C ALA A 117 -2.48 -34.23 22.59
N VAL A 118 -3.68 -34.07 23.17
CA VAL A 118 -4.45 -32.82 23.08
C VAL A 118 -4.48 -32.11 24.42
N ALA A 119 -4.12 -30.83 24.40
CA ALA A 119 -4.23 -29.92 25.54
C ALA A 119 -5.22 -28.79 25.22
N ARG A 120 -6.06 -28.40 26.19
CA ARG A 120 -7.01 -27.30 26.05
C ARG A 120 -6.96 -26.39 27.27
N LEU A 121 -6.84 -25.09 27.05
CA LEU A 121 -6.98 -24.06 28.08
C LEU A 121 -7.94 -22.96 27.60
N ALA A 122 -8.77 -22.48 28.52
CA ALA A 122 -9.71 -21.40 28.28
C ALA A 122 -9.54 -20.28 29.32
N TRP A 123 -9.46 -19.05 28.83
CA TRP A 123 -9.52 -17.85 29.63
C TRP A 123 -10.85 -17.15 29.45
N ASP A 124 -11.55 -16.97 30.56
CA ASP A 124 -12.70 -16.08 30.66
C ASP A 124 -12.29 -14.84 31.47
N VAL A 125 -12.34 -13.67 30.83
CA VAL A 125 -12.01 -12.39 31.45
C VAL A 125 -12.86 -12.11 32.69
N ASP A 126 -14.06 -12.68 32.77
CA ASP A 126 -14.96 -12.52 33.92
C ASP A 126 -14.62 -13.45 35.08
N ARG A 127 -13.84 -14.53 34.86
CA ARG A 127 -13.52 -15.56 35.89
C ARG A 127 -12.06 -15.58 36.32
N VAL A 128 -11.16 -15.12 35.49
CA VAL A 128 -9.70 -15.03 35.77
C VAL A 128 -9.36 -14.04 36.91
N SER A 129 -10.34 -13.29 37.42
CA SER A 129 -10.20 -12.45 38.62
C SER A 129 -9.78 -13.24 39.86
N ASP A 130 -10.01 -14.55 39.86
CA ASP A 130 -9.78 -15.44 40.99
C ASP A 130 -8.36 -16.05 40.91
N GLY A 131 -7.34 -15.19 40.83
CA GLY A 131 -5.94 -15.59 40.95
C GLY A 131 -5.27 -16.14 39.69
N TRP A 132 -5.54 -15.58 38.50
CA TRP A 132 -4.90 -15.98 37.24
C TRP A 132 -5.16 -17.44 36.81
N CYS A 133 -6.33 -17.99 37.14
CA CYS A 133 -6.71 -19.34 36.77
C CYS A 133 -7.28 -19.44 35.35
N ALA A 134 -6.90 -20.48 34.62
CA ALA A 134 -7.51 -20.89 33.35
C ALA A 134 -8.42 -22.11 33.55
N GLY A 135 -9.51 -22.22 32.79
CA GLY A 135 -10.26 -23.46 32.69
C GLY A 135 -9.56 -24.45 31.75
N ALA A 136 -9.76 -25.74 31.97
CA ALA A 136 -9.30 -26.80 31.06
C ALA A 136 -10.54 -27.56 30.52
N PRO A 137 -11.21 -27.03 29.49
CA PRO A 137 -12.44 -27.64 29.00
C PRO A 137 -12.17 -28.95 28.27
N GLU A 138 -13.10 -29.90 28.35
CA GLU A 138 -13.01 -31.17 27.62
C GLU A 138 -13.11 -30.97 26.09
N ALA A 139 -13.89 -29.96 25.66
CA ALA A 139 -14.12 -29.64 24.26
C ALA A 139 -14.00 -28.12 23.99
N SER A 140 -13.62 -27.79 22.76
CA SER A 140 -13.60 -26.41 22.25
C SER A 140 -15.03 -25.92 21.94
N PRO A 141 -15.28 -24.59 21.85
CA PRO A 141 -16.55 -24.07 21.37
C PRO A 141 -16.96 -24.70 20.03
N ALA A 142 -18.24 -25.05 19.88
CA ALA A 142 -18.72 -25.67 18.65
C ALA A 142 -18.55 -24.70 17.46
N GLY A 143 -17.68 -25.09 16.53
CA GLY A 143 -17.32 -24.32 15.36
C GLY A 143 -16.79 -25.25 14.26
N GLN A 144 -16.67 -24.70 13.05
CA GLN A 144 -16.29 -25.50 11.90
C GLN A 144 -14.82 -25.94 12.00
N LEU A 145 -13.93 -25.04 12.42
CA LEU A 145 -12.52 -25.38 12.59
C LEU A 145 -12.28 -26.22 13.84
N ALA A 146 -13.08 -26.05 14.90
CA ALA A 146 -13.07 -26.97 16.03
C ALA A 146 -13.36 -28.42 15.61
N ALA A 147 -14.38 -28.63 14.77
CA ALA A 147 -14.67 -29.97 14.25
C ALA A 147 -13.53 -30.54 13.39
N GLN A 148 -12.86 -29.69 12.60
CA GLN A 148 -11.68 -30.09 11.81
C GLN A 148 -10.49 -30.45 12.70
N PHE A 149 -10.25 -29.69 13.78
CA PHE A 149 -9.16 -29.92 14.73
C PHE A 149 -9.25 -31.32 15.38
N GLU A 150 -10.46 -31.82 15.66
CA GLU A 150 -10.64 -33.13 16.29
C GLU A 150 -10.08 -34.29 15.44
N ILE A 151 -10.07 -34.14 14.11
CA ILE A 151 -9.60 -35.16 13.16
C ILE A 151 -8.26 -34.81 12.49
N ALA A 152 -7.73 -33.60 12.74
CA ALA A 152 -6.47 -33.13 12.20
C ALA A 152 -5.26 -33.74 12.93
N GLY A 153 -4.07 -33.58 12.32
CA GLY A 153 -2.80 -33.88 12.96
C GLY A 153 -2.38 -32.82 13.99
N ASP A 154 -1.08 -32.73 14.23
CA ASP A 154 -0.51 -31.69 15.10
C ASP A 154 -0.85 -30.29 14.58
N GLY A 155 -1.03 -29.37 15.53
CA GLY A 155 -1.51 -28.03 15.22
C GLY A 155 -2.14 -27.33 16.41
N THR A 156 -2.60 -26.10 16.18
CA THR A 156 -3.25 -25.29 17.22
C THR A 156 -4.53 -24.66 16.69
N LEU A 157 -5.61 -24.82 17.46
CA LEU A 157 -6.87 -24.12 17.31
C LEU A 157 -6.99 -23.01 18.36
N ILE A 158 -7.30 -21.80 17.90
CA ILE A 158 -7.64 -20.65 18.73
C ILE A 158 -9.08 -20.28 18.44
N SER A 159 -9.91 -20.20 19.49
CA SER A 159 -11.31 -19.78 19.39
C SER A 159 -11.56 -18.53 20.23
N TRP A 160 -12.07 -17.49 19.57
CA TRP A 160 -12.56 -16.27 20.18
C TRP A 160 -14.08 -16.34 20.31
N ASN A 161 -14.56 -16.46 21.54
CA ASN A 161 -15.98 -16.55 21.86
C ASN A 161 -16.39 -15.38 22.77
N ARG A 162 -17.69 -15.10 22.81
CA ARG A 162 -18.26 -13.92 23.52
C ARG A 162 -17.50 -12.65 23.17
N MET A 163 -17.64 -12.22 21.91
CA MET A 163 -16.86 -11.11 21.36
C MET A 163 -17.04 -9.84 22.17
N ASP A 164 -15.96 -9.08 22.29
CA ASP A 164 -15.96 -7.86 23.07
C ASP A 164 -16.41 -6.67 22.22
N ARG A 165 -17.08 -5.71 22.87
CA ARG A 165 -17.54 -4.47 22.23
C ARG A 165 -16.36 -3.60 21.76
N LEU A 166 -15.19 -3.79 22.34
CA LEU A 166 -13.95 -3.11 21.97
C LEU A 166 -13.28 -3.73 20.73
N GLY A 167 -13.61 -4.98 20.40
CA GLY A 167 -12.94 -5.80 19.38
C GLY A 167 -13.37 -5.57 17.95
N GLY A 168 -14.15 -4.53 17.65
CA GLY A 168 -14.50 -4.14 16.27
C GLY A 168 -15.33 -5.13 15.43
N LEU A 169 -15.68 -6.31 15.95
CA LEU A 169 -16.54 -7.33 15.30
C LEU A 169 -17.92 -7.48 15.95
N TRP A 170 -18.06 -7.09 17.21
CA TRP A 170 -19.30 -7.22 17.96
C TRP A 170 -20.35 -6.20 17.52
N GLY A 171 -21.61 -6.62 17.45
CA GLY A 171 -22.77 -5.75 17.17
C GLY A 171 -22.87 -5.27 15.72
N LEU A 172 -21.99 -5.74 14.83
CA LEU A 172 -22.09 -5.44 13.40
C LEU A 172 -23.29 -6.18 12.81
N ASP A 173 -24.01 -5.51 11.90
CA ASP A 173 -24.93 -6.22 11.01
C ASP A 173 -24.16 -7.08 9.99
N ARG A 174 -24.89 -7.88 9.22
CA ARG A 174 -24.28 -8.82 8.28
C ARG A 174 -23.49 -8.13 7.16
N ALA A 175 -23.90 -6.94 6.71
CA ALA A 175 -23.23 -6.22 5.64
C ALA A 175 -21.90 -5.64 6.14
N ALA A 176 -21.92 -4.92 7.26
CA ALA A 176 -20.74 -4.38 7.90
C ALA A 176 -19.75 -5.48 8.34
N PHE A 177 -20.27 -6.65 8.76
CA PHE A 177 -19.43 -7.81 9.07
C PHE A 177 -18.72 -8.36 7.82
N ASN A 178 -19.41 -8.43 6.67
CA ASN A 178 -18.79 -8.84 5.41
C ASN A 178 -17.74 -7.83 4.93
N ASP A 179 -18.00 -6.53 5.07
CA ASP A 179 -17.01 -5.48 4.78
C ASP A 179 -15.77 -5.64 5.64
N ARG A 180 -15.96 -5.99 6.92
CA ARG A 180 -14.85 -6.27 7.82
C ARG A 180 -14.07 -7.52 7.43
N ILE A 181 -14.74 -8.58 6.98
CA ILE A 181 -14.06 -9.77 6.42
C ILE A 181 -13.22 -9.37 5.20
N ALA A 182 -13.74 -8.51 4.31
CA ALA A 182 -12.99 -8.02 3.16
C ALA A 182 -11.75 -7.22 3.59
N ALA A 183 -11.87 -6.35 4.59
CA ALA A 183 -10.75 -5.60 5.16
C ALA A 183 -9.68 -6.53 5.79
N VAL A 184 -10.11 -7.55 6.56
CA VAL A 184 -9.21 -8.58 7.12
C VAL A 184 -8.46 -9.30 6.01
N ARG A 185 -9.16 -9.79 4.97
CA ARG A 185 -8.53 -10.49 3.85
C ARG A 185 -7.50 -9.60 3.15
N ALA A 186 -7.84 -8.36 2.86
CA ALA A 186 -6.95 -7.41 2.19
C ALA A 186 -5.72 -7.08 3.05
N HIS A 187 -5.89 -6.91 4.37
CA HIS A 187 -4.79 -6.69 5.29
C HIS A 187 -3.84 -7.90 5.36
N LEU A 188 -4.38 -9.11 5.53
CA LEU A 188 -3.57 -10.33 5.62
C LEU A 188 -2.82 -10.62 4.31
N ALA A 189 -3.50 -10.45 3.17
CA ALA A 189 -2.91 -10.58 1.83
C ALA A 189 -1.72 -9.64 1.62
N MET A 190 -1.81 -8.41 2.16
CA MET A 190 -0.74 -7.43 2.14
C MET A 190 0.37 -7.75 3.15
N THR A 191 0.03 -8.06 4.39
CA THR A 191 1.00 -8.24 5.49
C THR A 191 1.89 -9.46 5.26
N PHE A 192 1.31 -10.55 4.75
CA PHE A 192 2.00 -11.83 4.53
C PHE A 192 2.31 -12.11 3.06
N HIS A 193 2.30 -11.09 2.20
CA HIS A 193 2.43 -11.27 0.74
C HIS A 193 3.68 -12.07 0.31
N ARG A 194 4.82 -11.91 1.01
CA ARG A 194 6.05 -12.66 0.74
C ARG A 194 5.93 -14.15 1.07
N PHE A 195 5.20 -14.50 2.13
CA PHE A 195 4.95 -15.90 2.50
C PHE A 195 3.90 -16.54 1.59
N LEU A 196 2.85 -15.78 1.24
CA LEU A 196 1.79 -16.22 0.32
C LEU A 196 2.32 -16.47 -1.11
N SER A 197 3.24 -15.61 -1.58
CA SER A 197 3.85 -15.74 -2.91
C SER A 197 4.98 -16.78 -2.98
N GLY A 198 5.50 -17.22 -1.83
CA GLY A 198 6.67 -18.09 -1.76
C GLY A 198 8.01 -17.38 -2.02
N GLU A 199 8.05 -16.04 -1.94
CA GLU A 199 9.30 -15.27 -1.91
C GLU A 199 10.09 -15.57 -0.63
N ALA A 200 9.38 -15.78 0.48
CA ALA A 200 9.90 -16.30 1.74
C ALA A 200 9.50 -17.78 1.90
N ARG A 201 9.47 -18.29 3.14
CA ARG A 201 8.87 -19.60 3.42
C ARG A 201 7.39 -19.59 3.00
N ARG A 202 6.95 -20.59 2.24
CA ARG A 202 5.57 -20.66 1.77
C ARG A 202 4.60 -20.90 2.94
N LEU A 203 3.56 -20.09 3.02
CA LEU A 203 2.43 -20.23 3.94
C LEU A 203 1.13 -20.07 3.15
N ALA A 204 0.24 -21.06 3.24
CA ALA A 204 -1.11 -20.95 2.72
C ALA A 204 -2.03 -20.37 3.81
N ILE A 205 -2.82 -19.35 3.48
CA ILE A 205 -3.79 -18.77 4.41
C ILE A 205 -5.16 -18.78 3.72
N SER A 206 -6.19 -19.26 4.42
CA SER A 206 -7.58 -19.16 3.98
C SER A 206 -8.43 -18.38 4.98
N VAL A 207 -9.40 -17.61 4.48
CA VAL A 207 -10.38 -16.91 5.32
C VAL A 207 -11.77 -17.30 4.82
N ASN A 208 -12.57 -17.89 5.69
CA ASN A 208 -13.90 -18.40 5.36
C ASN A 208 -13.90 -19.39 4.18
N GLY A 209 -12.86 -20.21 4.08
CA GLY A 209 -12.66 -21.21 3.01
C GLY A 209 -12.13 -20.64 1.69
N LEU A 210 -11.90 -19.32 1.61
CA LEU A 210 -11.30 -18.69 0.43
C LEU A 210 -9.82 -18.43 0.66
N ALA A 211 -8.98 -19.05 -0.18
CA ALA A 211 -7.53 -18.82 -0.15
C ALA A 211 -7.19 -17.33 -0.39
N LEU A 212 -6.18 -16.84 0.32
CA LEU A 212 -5.63 -15.50 0.10
C LEU A 212 -4.63 -15.52 -1.06
N THR A 213 -4.75 -14.53 -1.93
CA THR A 213 -3.74 -14.24 -2.95
C THR A 213 -2.78 -13.17 -2.42
N ALA A 214 -1.49 -13.34 -2.66
CA ALA A 214 -0.50 -12.34 -2.30
C ALA A 214 -0.76 -11.01 -3.03
N TRP A 215 -0.78 -9.91 -2.29
CA TRP A 215 -0.80 -8.56 -2.87
C TRP A 215 0.64 -8.03 -2.97
N ASP A 216 1.17 -7.87 -4.19
CA ASP A 216 2.53 -7.36 -4.39
C ASP A 216 2.56 -5.82 -4.38
N PRO A 217 3.03 -5.17 -3.29
CA PRO A 217 3.04 -3.71 -3.18
C PRO A 217 3.95 -3.01 -4.20
N PHE A 218 4.80 -3.77 -4.89
CA PHE A 218 5.82 -3.26 -5.79
C PHE A 218 5.47 -3.46 -7.27
N CYS A 219 4.32 -4.08 -7.59
CA CYS A 219 3.90 -4.41 -8.96
C CYS A 219 5.03 -4.99 -9.82
N ARG A 220 5.83 -5.92 -9.28
CA ARG A 220 7.08 -6.40 -9.91
C ARG A 220 6.87 -7.11 -11.23
N ARG A 221 5.66 -7.64 -11.45
CA ARG A 221 5.27 -8.33 -12.69
C ARG A 221 4.81 -7.37 -13.79
N HIS A 222 4.62 -6.09 -13.48
CA HIS A 222 4.16 -5.12 -14.47
C HIS A 222 5.37 -4.51 -15.20
N ASP A 223 5.39 -4.58 -16.53
CA ASP A 223 6.55 -4.19 -17.36
C ASP A 223 6.98 -2.73 -17.22
N ALA A 224 6.03 -1.84 -16.93
CA ALA A 224 6.30 -0.42 -16.69
C ALA A 224 6.81 -0.09 -15.27
N THR A 225 6.94 -1.06 -14.38
CA THR A 225 7.51 -0.85 -13.04
C THR A 225 9.02 -0.64 -13.14
N MET A 226 9.50 0.50 -12.63
CA MET A 226 10.93 0.78 -12.61
C MET A 226 11.54 0.26 -11.30
N VAL A 227 12.38 -0.78 -11.40
CA VAL A 227 13.17 -1.29 -10.27
C VAL A 227 14.47 -0.51 -10.17
N LEU A 228 14.71 0.15 -9.04
CA LEU A 228 15.96 0.91 -8.82
C LEU A 228 17.01 0.05 -8.10
N PRO A 229 18.31 0.41 -8.21
CA PRO A 229 19.37 -0.33 -7.54
C PRO A 229 19.13 -0.47 -6.03
N ARG A 230 19.47 -1.65 -5.50
CA ARG A 230 19.44 -1.90 -4.06
C ARG A 230 20.58 -1.15 -3.37
N ASP A 231 20.25 -0.50 -2.27
CA ASP A 231 21.18 0.17 -1.37
C ASP A 231 21.36 -0.64 -0.08
N ILE A 232 22.58 -0.70 0.44
CA ILE A 232 22.90 -1.42 1.68
C ILE A 232 23.44 -0.45 2.70
N ILE A 233 22.72 -0.29 3.81
CA ILE A 233 23.12 0.58 4.92
C ILE A 233 23.69 -0.33 6.01
N ARG A 234 24.99 -0.16 6.29
CA ARG A 234 25.70 -0.94 7.31
C ARG A 234 25.52 -0.32 8.69
N GLY A 235 25.35 -1.15 9.71
CA GLY A 235 25.38 -0.75 11.11
C GLY A 235 25.95 -1.85 12.01
N PRO A 236 26.20 -1.57 13.29
CA PRO A 236 26.67 -2.55 14.27
C PRO A 236 25.71 -3.76 14.39
N ASP A 237 24.41 -3.52 14.27
CA ASP A 237 23.36 -4.55 14.45
C ASP A 237 23.05 -5.31 13.15
N GLY A 238 23.89 -5.18 12.11
CA GLY A 238 23.73 -5.86 10.82
C GLY A 238 23.49 -4.93 9.61
N LEU A 239 22.91 -5.50 8.55
CA LEU A 239 22.72 -4.84 7.26
C LEU A 239 21.25 -4.51 7.01
N ILE A 240 20.97 -3.27 6.61
CA ILE A 240 19.65 -2.85 6.14
C ILE A 240 19.67 -2.81 4.61
N SER A 241 18.73 -3.49 3.96
CA SER A 241 18.57 -3.46 2.50
C SER A 241 17.41 -2.55 2.12
N ALA A 242 17.67 -1.53 1.31
CA ALA A 242 16.65 -0.64 0.78
C ALA A 242 16.59 -0.77 -0.75
N ARG A 243 15.43 -1.11 -1.31
CA ARG A 243 15.21 -1.20 -2.76
C ARG A 243 13.99 -0.37 -3.17
N PRO A 244 14.20 0.72 -3.92
CA PRO A 244 13.09 1.50 -4.44
C PRO A 244 12.46 0.91 -5.70
N TYR A 245 11.18 1.18 -5.86
CA TYR A 245 10.35 0.88 -7.02
C TYR A 245 9.52 2.11 -7.37
N ILE A 246 9.47 2.46 -8.65
CA ILE A 246 8.55 3.47 -9.16
C ILE A 246 7.47 2.72 -9.94
N LEU A 247 6.24 2.79 -9.43
CA LEU A 247 5.11 2.07 -10.00
C LEU A 247 4.62 2.72 -11.30
N PRO A 248 3.92 1.95 -12.16
CA PRO A 248 3.36 2.47 -13.40
C PRO A 248 2.32 3.57 -13.15
N HIS A 249 2.15 4.47 -14.13
CA HIS A 249 1.02 5.39 -14.16
C HIS A 249 -0.29 4.63 -14.48
N ARG A 250 -1.45 5.19 -14.10
CA ARG A 250 -2.79 4.63 -14.35
C ARG A 250 -3.00 4.20 -15.80
N ASP A 251 -2.59 5.03 -16.75
CA ASP A 251 -2.68 4.79 -18.20
C ASP A 251 -1.91 3.57 -18.71
N ARG A 252 -1.08 2.94 -17.86
CA ARG A 252 -0.32 1.73 -18.20
C ARG A 252 -1.03 0.44 -17.79
N PHE A 253 -2.12 0.52 -17.03
CA PHE A 253 -2.94 -0.62 -16.62
C PHE A 253 -4.00 -0.93 -17.69
N ALA A 254 -4.41 -2.20 -17.80
CA ALA A 254 -5.35 -2.61 -18.84
C ALA A 254 -6.77 -2.09 -18.58
N ASN A 255 -7.14 -1.89 -17.32
CA ASN A 255 -8.45 -1.42 -16.89
C ASN A 255 -8.41 -0.84 -15.47
N GLU A 256 -9.49 -0.15 -15.09
CA GLU A 256 -9.60 0.51 -13.79
C GLU A 256 -9.50 -0.46 -12.60
N ARG A 257 -10.07 -1.66 -12.75
CA ARG A 257 -10.06 -2.66 -11.68
C ARG A 257 -8.64 -3.11 -11.34
N GLU A 258 -7.80 -3.36 -12.36
CA GLU A 258 -6.40 -3.72 -12.15
C GLU A 258 -5.62 -2.60 -11.44
N TRP A 259 -5.92 -1.35 -11.79
CA TRP A 259 -5.37 -0.16 -11.14
C TRP A 259 -5.80 -0.05 -9.66
N GLU A 260 -7.08 -0.24 -9.37
CA GLU A 260 -7.61 -0.20 -8.00
C GLU A 260 -7.02 -1.32 -7.13
N GLU A 261 -6.96 -2.55 -7.65
CA GLU A 261 -6.37 -3.71 -6.96
C GLU A 261 -4.88 -3.50 -6.66
N ALA A 262 -4.11 -2.90 -7.58
CA ALA A 262 -2.71 -2.54 -7.38
C ALA A 262 -2.50 -1.44 -6.32
N GLY A 263 -3.50 -0.59 -6.09
CA GLY A 263 -3.48 0.43 -5.04
C GLY A 263 -3.47 -0.15 -3.62
N GLY A 264 -4.09 -1.31 -3.42
CA GLY A 264 -4.14 -2.02 -2.14
C GLY A 264 -5.03 -1.36 -1.07
N PRO A 265 -5.00 -1.86 0.17
CA PRO A 265 -5.86 -1.37 1.26
C PRO A 265 -5.68 0.15 1.47
N GLY A 266 -6.74 0.95 1.44
CA GLY A 266 -6.64 2.42 1.63
C GLY A 266 -6.09 3.19 0.42
N GLY A 267 -5.80 2.52 -0.70
CA GLY A 267 -5.48 3.14 -1.98
C GLY A 267 -4.04 3.62 -2.15
N TRP A 268 -3.76 4.12 -3.36
CA TRP A 268 -2.42 4.46 -3.85
C TRP A 268 -1.66 5.46 -2.98
N VAL A 269 -2.35 6.47 -2.46
CA VAL A 269 -1.77 7.54 -1.64
C VAL A 269 -1.33 7.02 -0.29
N GLU A 270 -2.16 6.24 0.38
CA GLU A 270 -1.85 5.68 1.71
C GLU A 270 -0.69 4.68 1.66
N ARG A 271 -0.55 4.01 0.52
CA ARG A 271 0.47 2.98 0.27
C ARG A 271 1.80 3.53 -0.24
N GLN A 272 2.01 4.84 -0.30
CA GLN A 272 3.30 5.39 -0.73
C GLN A 272 4.41 5.32 0.32
N GLY A 273 5.67 5.25 -0.13
CA GLY A 273 6.85 5.37 0.72
C GLY A 273 7.48 4.04 1.11
N PHE A 274 7.96 3.94 2.36
CA PHE A 274 8.76 2.82 2.86
C PHE A 274 7.89 1.66 3.34
N TYR A 275 8.23 0.48 2.86
CA TYR A 275 7.68 -0.80 3.26
C TYR A 275 8.70 -1.52 4.13
N VAL A 276 8.49 -1.48 5.44
CA VAL A 276 9.45 -2.03 6.40
C VAL A 276 9.14 -3.50 6.65
N TYR A 277 10.10 -4.37 6.35
CA TYR A 277 10.02 -5.81 6.58
C TYR A 277 10.93 -6.24 7.72
N ARG A 278 10.45 -7.18 8.51
CA ARG A 278 11.17 -7.85 9.59
C ARG A 278 10.95 -9.36 9.44
N GLY A 279 12.01 -10.12 9.15
CA GLY A 279 11.89 -11.56 8.89
C GLY A 279 10.85 -11.86 7.81
N ASP A 280 10.87 -11.10 6.71
CA ASP A 280 9.92 -11.16 5.58
C ASP A 280 8.46 -10.79 5.87
N ARG A 281 8.09 -10.57 7.13
CA ARG A 281 6.80 -10.02 7.53
C ARG A 281 6.79 -8.51 7.34
N LEU A 282 5.75 -7.99 6.69
CA LEU A 282 5.54 -6.56 6.59
C LEU A 282 5.13 -5.99 7.96
N VAL A 283 5.86 -4.98 8.42
CA VAL A 283 5.61 -4.24 9.67
C VAL A 283 4.93 -2.91 9.33
N SER A 284 5.50 -2.16 8.38
CA SER A 284 4.98 -0.84 8.00
C SER A 284 4.63 -0.82 6.51
N PRO A 285 3.34 -0.78 6.12
CA PRO A 285 2.90 -0.82 4.72
C PRO A 285 2.86 0.58 4.09
N GLY A 286 4.00 1.27 4.05
CA GLY A 286 4.14 2.63 3.53
C GLY A 286 4.34 3.70 4.61
N GLY A 287 4.31 4.96 4.19
CA GLY A 287 4.69 6.12 4.97
C GLY A 287 6.15 6.52 4.77
N TRP A 288 6.50 7.71 5.26
CA TRP A 288 7.84 8.30 5.07
C TRP A 288 8.74 8.22 6.31
N LEU A 289 8.35 7.40 7.31
CA LEU A 289 9.13 7.15 8.53
C LEU A 289 9.51 8.41 9.33
N GLY A 290 8.75 9.50 9.18
CA GLY A 290 9.10 10.80 9.75
C GLY A 290 10.43 11.37 9.22
N LEU A 291 10.83 10.97 8.01
CA LEU A 291 11.98 11.48 7.28
C LEU A 291 11.58 12.67 6.41
N GLY A 292 12.55 13.51 6.08
CA GLY A 292 12.35 14.70 5.28
C GLY A 292 13.57 15.61 5.26
N GLY A 293 13.43 16.76 4.60
CA GLY A 293 14.39 17.86 4.69
C GLY A 293 14.13 18.71 5.93
N SER A 294 13.80 19.99 5.73
CA SER A 294 13.39 20.89 6.82
C SER A 294 12.08 20.49 7.51
N ARG A 295 11.20 19.76 6.81
CA ARG A 295 9.96 19.19 7.34
C ARG A 295 9.86 17.72 6.94
N ALA A 296 9.19 16.92 7.78
CA ALA A 296 8.87 15.54 7.47
C ALA A 296 7.96 15.46 6.23
N TRP A 297 8.19 14.47 5.38
CA TRP A 297 7.33 14.24 4.22
C TRP A 297 5.98 13.69 4.65
N THR A 298 4.94 14.24 4.02
CA THR A 298 3.57 13.75 4.14
C THR A 298 3.23 12.84 2.95
N ARG A 299 2.09 12.16 3.05
CA ARG A 299 1.52 11.44 1.92
C ARG A 299 0.93 12.46 0.96
N GLU A 300 1.49 12.52 -0.25
CA GLU A 300 1.06 13.44 -1.30
C GLU A 300 0.63 12.65 -2.54
N GLU A 301 -0.34 13.16 -3.28
CA GLU A 301 -0.81 12.58 -4.55
C GLU A 301 0.34 12.43 -5.56
N SER A 302 1.18 13.46 -5.65
CA SER A 302 2.29 13.53 -6.61
C SER A 302 3.37 12.46 -6.40
N SER A 303 3.48 11.88 -5.20
CA SER A 303 4.44 10.81 -4.89
C SER A 303 3.78 9.44 -4.69
N ARG A 304 2.50 9.28 -5.06
CA ARG A 304 1.73 8.04 -4.88
C ARG A 304 2.33 6.81 -5.56
N LEU A 305 3.22 6.98 -6.54
CA LEU A 305 3.87 5.88 -7.28
C LEU A 305 5.17 5.40 -6.64
N ALA A 306 5.68 6.08 -5.60
CA ALA A 306 6.92 5.69 -4.94
C ALA A 306 6.66 4.56 -3.93
N ARG A 307 7.45 3.48 -4.02
CA ARG A 307 7.47 2.37 -3.07
C ARG A 307 8.92 2.01 -2.75
N ILE A 308 9.28 1.77 -1.50
CA ILE A 308 10.66 1.44 -1.11
C ILE A 308 10.62 0.23 -0.17
N ALA A 309 11.06 -0.94 -0.65
CA ALA A 309 11.24 -2.10 0.20
C ALA A 309 12.41 -1.86 1.15
N LEU A 310 12.22 -2.12 2.44
CA LEU A 310 13.22 -1.93 3.47
C LEU A 310 13.30 -3.17 4.36
N ASP A 311 14.30 -4.01 4.15
CA ASP A 311 14.49 -5.26 4.87
C ASP A 311 15.40 -5.05 6.08
N LEU A 312 14.90 -5.44 7.25
CA LEU A 312 15.58 -5.35 8.53
C LEU A 312 15.87 -6.74 9.12
N PRO A 313 17.07 -6.99 9.65
CA PRO A 313 17.35 -8.12 10.52
C PRO A 313 16.51 -8.06 11.80
N VAL A 314 16.09 -9.22 12.32
CA VAL A 314 15.27 -9.33 13.55
C VAL A 314 15.96 -8.69 14.77
N VAL A 315 17.30 -8.75 14.83
CA VAL A 315 18.10 -8.14 15.89
C VAL A 315 17.96 -6.60 15.97
N MET A 316 17.43 -5.94 14.94
CA MET A 316 17.31 -4.49 14.87
C MET A 316 16.01 -3.92 15.48
N ASP A 317 15.12 -4.75 16.01
CA ASP A 317 13.80 -4.35 16.53
C ASP A 317 13.86 -3.19 17.53
N GLU A 318 14.82 -3.23 18.45
CA GLU A 318 14.98 -2.23 19.49
C GLU A 318 15.48 -0.89 18.92
N ALA A 319 16.50 -0.96 18.06
CA ALA A 319 17.05 0.20 17.37
C ALA A 319 15.98 0.91 16.51
N TRP A 320 15.01 0.15 15.99
CA TRP A 320 13.91 0.66 15.18
C TRP A 320 12.64 0.98 15.98
N ARG A 321 12.64 0.72 17.29
CA ARG A 321 11.51 0.94 18.22
C ARG A 321 10.22 0.33 17.70
N ILE A 322 10.29 -0.88 17.16
CA ILE A 322 9.10 -1.59 16.67
C ILE A 322 8.20 -1.90 17.88
N ASP A 323 6.99 -1.33 17.89
CA ASP A 323 6.03 -1.50 18.99
C ASP A 323 5.41 -2.90 19.00
N ILE A 324 4.75 -3.29 20.09
CA ILE A 324 4.09 -4.60 20.24
C ILE A 324 3.08 -4.86 19.10
N ARG A 325 2.44 -3.80 18.62
CA ARG A 325 1.48 -3.84 17.49
C ARG A 325 2.15 -3.92 16.12
N LYS A 326 3.48 -3.85 16.06
CA LYS A 326 4.29 -3.89 14.83
C LYS A 326 3.79 -2.88 13.80
N SER A 327 3.37 -1.71 14.26
CA SER A 327 2.66 -0.71 13.46
C SER A 327 3.51 0.53 13.18
N LEU A 328 4.51 0.80 14.03
CA LEU A 328 5.38 1.95 13.93
C LEU A 328 6.84 1.51 13.86
N ALA A 329 7.53 1.91 12.79
CA ALA A 329 8.96 1.73 12.63
C ALA A 329 9.63 3.12 12.57
N ARG A 330 10.64 3.35 13.41
CA ARG A 330 11.40 4.61 13.43
C ARG A 330 12.87 4.34 13.14
N PRO A 331 13.43 4.88 12.04
CA PRO A 331 14.82 4.61 11.68
C PRO A 331 15.80 5.21 12.71
N PRO A 332 16.86 4.48 13.09
CA PRO A 332 17.90 5.01 13.97
C PRO A 332 18.66 6.15 13.30
N ALA A 333 19.20 7.08 14.09
CA ALA A 333 19.83 8.31 13.61
C ALA A 333 20.82 8.09 12.45
N ARG A 334 21.67 7.05 12.55
CA ARG A 334 22.66 6.66 11.55
C ARG A 334 22.08 6.36 10.16
N ALA A 335 20.86 5.82 10.10
CA ALA A 335 20.22 5.41 8.86
C ALA A 335 19.38 6.55 8.23
N ARG A 336 18.98 7.56 9.03
CA ARG A 336 18.02 8.60 8.59
C ARG A 336 18.51 9.37 7.38
N ALA A 337 19.77 9.81 7.36
CA ALA A 337 20.31 10.60 6.24
C ALA A 337 20.31 9.82 4.92
N ARG A 338 20.74 8.55 4.95
CA ARG A 338 20.79 7.70 3.76
C ARG A 338 19.38 7.35 3.27
N LEU A 339 18.48 6.98 4.17
CA LEU A 339 17.07 6.72 3.84
C LEU A 339 16.38 7.98 3.30
N ALA A 340 16.69 9.16 3.84
CA ALA A 340 16.18 10.41 3.30
C ALA A 340 16.70 10.67 1.88
N GLY A 341 17.97 10.37 1.57
CA GLY A 341 18.47 10.43 0.20
C GLY A 341 17.67 9.54 -0.77
N ILE A 342 17.44 8.28 -0.38
CA ILE A 342 16.67 7.30 -1.15
C ILE A 342 15.21 7.77 -1.34
N GLY A 343 14.58 8.24 -0.26
CA GLY A 343 13.22 8.78 -0.29
C GLY A 343 13.09 9.98 -1.23
N THR A 344 14.05 10.91 -1.17
CA THR A 344 14.07 12.10 -2.03
C THR A 344 14.14 11.73 -3.50
N ASP A 345 15.07 10.85 -3.88
CA ASP A 345 15.21 10.40 -5.28
C ASP A 345 13.97 9.64 -5.76
N SER A 346 13.42 8.77 -4.91
CA SER A 346 12.21 7.99 -5.23
C SER A 346 11.00 8.91 -5.46
N ARG A 347 10.79 9.91 -4.60
CA ARG A 347 9.70 10.88 -4.75
C ARG A 347 9.88 11.73 -6.01
N ARG A 348 11.10 12.17 -6.30
CA ARG A 348 11.40 12.94 -7.53
C ARG A 348 11.04 12.14 -8.77
N ARG A 349 11.49 10.88 -8.87
CA ARG A 349 11.19 10.01 -10.02
C ARG A 349 9.70 9.67 -10.12
N ALA A 350 9.03 9.41 -9.00
CA ALA A 350 7.59 9.17 -8.99
C ALA A 350 6.81 10.38 -9.52
N ARG A 351 7.20 11.61 -9.12
CA ARG A 351 6.62 12.84 -9.64
C ARG A 351 6.89 13.04 -11.12
N GLU A 352 8.08 12.67 -11.60
CA GLU A 352 8.38 12.68 -13.04
C GLU A 352 7.44 11.72 -13.80
N VAL A 353 7.25 10.48 -13.32
CA VAL A 353 6.32 9.53 -13.96
C VAL A 353 4.87 10.03 -13.92
N PHE A 354 4.45 10.61 -12.80
CA PHE A 354 3.13 11.19 -12.61
C PHE A 354 2.87 12.39 -13.54
N ALA A 355 3.84 13.31 -13.65
CA ALA A 355 3.72 14.49 -14.50
C ALA A 355 3.70 14.15 -16.00
N TRP A 356 4.43 13.12 -16.41
CA TRP A 356 4.68 12.83 -17.83
C TRP A 356 3.88 11.64 -18.40
N ARG A 357 2.89 11.10 -17.68
CA ARG A 357 2.05 9.96 -18.11
C ARG A 357 2.87 8.79 -18.69
N GLY A 358 4.03 8.50 -18.08
CA GLY A 358 4.96 7.46 -18.56
C GLY A 358 5.87 7.83 -19.74
N GLY A 359 5.78 9.03 -20.30
CA GLY A 359 6.66 9.56 -21.33
C GLY A 359 7.74 10.50 -20.76
N GLY A 360 8.61 10.00 -19.87
CA GLY A 360 9.56 10.86 -19.15
C GLY A 360 10.53 11.68 -20.03
N PRO A 361 11.18 12.72 -19.47
CA PRO A 361 12.09 13.62 -20.19
C PRO A 361 13.34 12.92 -20.75
N THR A 362 13.72 11.79 -20.16
CA THR A 362 14.95 11.06 -20.48
C THR A 362 14.78 10.01 -21.59
N GLY A 363 13.60 9.39 -21.72
CA GLY A 363 13.31 8.47 -22.83
C GLY A 363 13.18 9.18 -24.18
N ARG A 364 12.90 10.48 -24.16
CA ARG A 364 12.84 11.34 -25.34
C ARG A 364 14.04 12.25 -25.51
N ARG A 365 15.02 12.32 -24.62
CA ARG A 365 16.18 13.20 -24.89
C ARG A 365 17.04 12.69 -26.06
N ASN A 366 17.04 11.38 -26.30
CA ASN A 366 17.67 10.80 -27.50
C ASN A 366 16.72 10.72 -28.71
N LYS A 367 15.40 10.55 -28.53
CA LYS A 367 14.44 10.56 -29.66
C LYS A 367 13.95 11.95 -30.10
N ALA A 368 14.01 12.97 -29.25
CA ALA A 368 13.64 14.35 -29.60
C ALA A 368 14.65 14.98 -30.56
N LYS A 369 15.86 14.41 -30.69
CA LYS A 369 16.79 14.76 -31.77
C LYS A 369 16.44 14.10 -33.10
N GLU A 370 15.64 13.03 -33.12
CA GLU A 370 15.26 12.31 -34.35
C GLU A 370 13.87 12.73 -34.88
N ASP A 371 12.92 13.15 -34.04
CA ASP A 371 11.51 13.34 -34.46
C ASP A 371 10.98 14.79 -34.44
N GLY A 372 11.79 15.83 -34.16
CA GLY A 372 11.40 17.24 -34.33
C GLY A 372 10.20 17.75 -33.47
N ALA A 373 9.71 16.96 -32.50
CA ALA A 373 8.53 17.31 -31.71
C ALA A 373 8.83 18.38 -30.65
N VAL A 374 8.58 19.65 -30.99
CA VAL A 374 8.59 20.78 -30.05
C VAL A 374 7.26 20.80 -29.29
N TRP A 375 7.30 20.65 -27.96
CA TRP A 375 6.11 20.83 -27.13
C TRP A 375 5.68 22.30 -27.10
N PRO A 376 4.38 22.62 -26.98
CA PRO A 376 3.90 23.99 -27.10
C PRO A 376 4.14 24.82 -25.84
N TRP A 377 4.57 24.21 -24.73
CA TRP A 377 4.77 24.86 -23.44
C TRP A 377 6.22 24.76 -22.97
N GLU A 378 6.71 25.81 -22.31
CA GLU A 378 7.93 25.82 -21.52
C GLU A 378 7.63 26.24 -20.08
N ALA A 379 8.28 25.58 -19.12
CA ALA A 379 8.23 25.99 -17.73
C ALA A 379 9.45 26.88 -17.44
N ARG A 380 9.22 28.14 -17.04
CA ARG A 380 10.29 29.00 -16.53
C ARG A 380 10.33 28.91 -15.01
N GLY A 381 11.44 28.39 -14.50
CA GLY A 381 11.68 28.17 -13.07
C GLY A 381 12.72 29.12 -12.47
N GLY A 382 12.41 29.61 -11.28
CA GLY A 382 13.34 30.17 -10.28
C GLY A 382 13.00 29.57 -8.90
N ASN A 383 13.28 30.25 -7.79
CA ASN A 383 12.90 29.79 -6.43
C ASN A 383 11.38 29.83 -6.12
N ALA A 384 10.54 30.24 -7.08
CA ALA A 384 9.09 30.34 -6.94
C ALA A 384 8.37 29.31 -7.84
N LEU A 385 7.03 29.20 -7.67
CA LEU A 385 6.17 28.38 -8.52
C LEU A 385 6.46 28.63 -10.02
N PRO A 386 6.69 27.57 -10.82
CA PRO A 386 7.04 27.72 -12.22
C PRO A 386 5.89 28.39 -12.98
N ARG A 387 6.22 29.39 -13.79
CA ARG A 387 5.28 29.99 -14.73
C ARG A 387 5.37 29.23 -16.04
N TYR A 388 4.22 28.79 -16.55
CA TYR A 388 4.12 28.15 -17.85
C TYR A 388 3.96 29.21 -18.92
N ARG A 389 4.78 29.11 -19.97
CA ARG A 389 4.73 29.99 -21.14
C ARG A 389 4.55 29.16 -22.39
N VAL A 390 3.78 29.68 -23.34
CA VAL A 390 3.70 29.12 -24.69
C VAL A 390 5.04 29.34 -25.39
N ARG A 391 5.57 28.34 -26.08
CA ARG A 391 6.83 28.45 -26.80
C ARG A 391 6.66 29.34 -28.03
N ARG A 392 7.32 30.51 -28.06
CA ARG A 392 7.24 31.46 -29.18
C ARG A 392 7.91 30.92 -30.44
N ASP A 393 8.90 30.03 -30.28
CA ASP A 393 9.58 29.31 -31.34
C ASP A 393 8.78 28.08 -31.85
N HIS A 394 7.58 27.83 -31.32
CA HIS A 394 6.74 26.73 -31.81
C HIS A 394 6.16 27.07 -33.21
N PRO A 395 6.21 26.15 -34.19
CA PRO A 395 5.79 26.41 -35.57
C PRO A 395 4.38 26.99 -35.71
N ALA A 396 3.44 26.52 -34.90
CA ALA A 396 2.07 27.05 -34.89
C ALA A 396 1.97 28.52 -34.44
N VAL A 397 2.80 28.93 -33.49
CA VAL A 397 2.81 30.31 -32.98
C VAL A 397 3.41 31.23 -34.04
N ILE A 398 4.49 30.78 -34.69
CA ILE A 398 5.12 31.49 -35.81
C ILE A 398 4.12 31.68 -36.96
N ALA A 399 3.45 30.60 -37.40
CA ALA A 399 2.49 30.64 -38.50
C ALA A 399 1.32 31.61 -38.23
N VAL A 400 0.85 31.70 -36.99
CA VAL A 400 -0.19 32.67 -36.60
C VAL A 400 0.37 34.08 -36.55
N SER A 401 1.57 34.27 -35.98
CA SER A 401 2.21 35.58 -35.86
C SER A 401 2.49 36.23 -37.21
N GLU A 402 2.96 35.46 -38.19
CA GLU A 402 3.26 35.95 -39.54
C GLU A 402 1.99 36.44 -40.26
N ARG A 403 0.85 35.79 -40.03
CA ARG A 403 -0.42 36.13 -40.68
C ARG A 403 -1.19 37.24 -39.98
N LEU A 404 -1.07 37.36 -38.66
CA LEU A 404 -1.76 38.42 -37.92
C LEU A 404 -1.18 39.80 -38.28
N GLY A 405 0.11 39.87 -38.63
CA GLY A 405 0.81 41.11 -38.97
C GLY A 405 1.11 42.04 -37.79
N ASP A 406 0.49 41.80 -36.63
CA ASP A 406 0.70 42.52 -35.38
C ASP A 406 1.23 41.58 -34.28
N ALA A 407 2.55 41.44 -34.22
CA ALA A 407 3.21 40.58 -33.24
C ALA A 407 2.97 41.05 -31.79
N ALA A 408 2.74 42.35 -31.56
CA ALA A 408 2.52 42.89 -30.22
C ALA A 408 1.16 42.46 -29.66
N LEU A 409 0.13 42.43 -30.52
CA LEU A 409 -1.21 41.96 -30.14
C LEU A 409 -1.20 40.47 -29.75
N LEU A 410 -0.53 39.62 -30.53
CA LEU A 410 -0.41 38.20 -30.22
C LEU A 410 0.38 37.96 -28.92
N GLU A 411 1.50 38.67 -28.74
CA GLU A 411 2.32 38.55 -27.52
C GLU A 411 1.56 39.02 -26.28
N GLY A 412 0.75 40.08 -26.40
CA GLY A 412 -0.13 40.57 -25.33
C GLY A 412 -1.17 39.53 -24.91
N LEU A 413 -1.85 38.89 -25.89
CA LEU A 413 -2.83 37.83 -25.62
C LEU A 413 -2.19 36.62 -24.95
N LEU A 414 -1.10 36.09 -25.51
CA LEU A 414 -0.40 34.93 -24.95
C LEU A 414 0.09 35.23 -23.53
N SER A 415 0.69 36.40 -23.31
CA SER A 415 1.15 36.83 -21.98
C SER A 415 0.00 36.94 -20.97
N ALA A 416 -1.16 37.44 -21.38
CA ALA A 416 -2.33 37.55 -20.50
C ALA A 416 -2.86 36.16 -20.10
N LEU A 417 -2.96 35.22 -21.04
CA LEU A 417 -3.36 33.84 -20.75
C LEU A 417 -2.35 33.13 -19.84
N GLU A 418 -1.05 33.32 -20.08
CA GLU A 418 0.03 32.76 -19.27
C GLU A 418 0.05 33.26 -17.83
N LEU A 419 -0.33 34.53 -17.60
CA LEU A 419 -0.42 35.13 -16.27
C LEU A 419 -1.67 34.68 -15.49
N THR A 420 -2.71 34.22 -16.19
CA THR A 420 -4.02 33.90 -15.63
C THR A 420 -4.28 32.40 -15.51
N VAL A 421 -3.32 31.54 -15.88
CA VAL A 421 -3.42 30.09 -15.73
C VAL A 421 -3.69 29.75 -14.25
N PRO A 422 -4.84 29.14 -13.91
CA PRO A 422 -5.22 28.91 -12.51
C PRO A 422 -4.57 27.63 -11.98
N VAL A 423 -3.24 27.62 -11.86
CA VAL A 423 -2.43 26.44 -11.50
C VAL A 423 -2.89 25.81 -10.18
N GLU A 424 -3.21 26.62 -9.17
CA GLU A 424 -3.67 26.14 -7.87
C GLU A 424 -5.03 25.44 -7.95
N ARG A 425 -5.97 25.98 -8.75
CA ARG A 425 -7.28 25.37 -8.95
C ARG A 425 -7.17 24.04 -9.70
N ILE A 426 -6.36 24.00 -10.75
CA ILE A 426 -6.06 22.76 -11.49
C ILE A 426 -5.47 21.71 -10.54
N TRP A 427 -4.56 22.11 -9.65
CA TRP A 427 -3.97 21.19 -8.67
C TRP A 427 -5.00 20.66 -7.66
N LEU A 428 -5.89 21.52 -7.16
CA LEU A 428 -7.00 21.12 -6.28
C LEU A 428 -7.93 20.13 -6.97
N ASP A 429 -8.38 20.44 -8.19
CA ASP A 429 -9.29 19.58 -8.94
C ASP A 429 -8.65 18.19 -9.21
N VAL A 430 -7.35 18.14 -9.54
CA VAL A 430 -6.61 16.88 -9.73
C VAL A 430 -6.46 16.10 -8.43
N ALA A 431 -6.20 16.77 -7.31
CA ALA A 431 -6.08 16.13 -6.00
C ALA A 431 -7.41 15.59 -5.49
N GLU A 432 -8.50 16.33 -5.65
CA GLU A 432 -9.86 15.92 -5.26
C GLU A 432 -10.37 14.73 -6.09
N GLN A 433 -10.02 14.67 -7.37
CA GLN A 433 -10.43 13.59 -8.27
C GLN A 433 -9.45 12.40 -8.30
N GLY A 434 -8.42 12.37 -7.45
CA GLY A 434 -7.45 11.28 -7.39
C GLY A 434 -6.67 11.06 -8.69
N GLY A 435 -6.41 12.13 -9.44
CA GLY A 435 -5.78 12.04 -10.76
C GLY A 435 -6.64 11.32 -11.80
N ALA A 436 -7.96 11.55 -11.79
CA ALA A 436 -8.84 11.21 -12.90
C ALA A 436 -8.32 11.80 -14.21
N GLU A 437 -8.53 11.06 -15.32
CA GLU A 437 -8.20 11.60 -16.64
C GLU A 437 -9.06 12.85 -16.92
N PRO A 438 -8.50 13.88 -17.59
CA PRO A 438 -9.32 14.95 -18.13
C PRO A 438 -10.39 14.35 -19.02
N ALA A 439 -11.64 14.78 -18.85
CA ALA A 439 -12.74 14.29 -19.66
C ALA A 439 -12.41 14.41 -21.16
N GLU A 440 -12.71 13.36 -21.94
CA GLU A 440 -12.61 13.44 -23.39
C GLU A 440 -13.48 14.62 -23.88
N PRO A 441 -13.01 15.42 -24.85
CA PRO A 441 -13.85 16.46 -25.42
C PRO A 441 -15.12 15.82 -26.02
N SER A 442 -16.27 16.42 -25.72
CA SER A 442 -17.56 16.01 -26.25
C SER A 442 -17.57 16.07 -27.78
N ALA A 443 -18.51 15.36 -28.42
CA ALA A 443 -18.63 15.39 -29.88
C ALA A 443 -18.82 16.83 -30.43
N ALA A 444 -19.50 17.71 -29.67
CA ALA A 444 -19.68 19.11 -30.01
C ALA A 444 -18.36 19.89 -29.95
N GLU A 445 -17.57 19.71 -28.89
CA GLU A 445 -16.24 20.33 -28.75
C GLU A 445 -15.28 19.82 -29.81
N ILE A 446 -15.30 18.52 -30.11
CA ILE A 446 -14.52 17.94 -31.19
C ILE A 446 -14.87 18.60 -32.53
N ALA A 447 -16.16 18.76 -32.83
CA ALA A 447 -16.60 19.39 -34.08
C ALA A 447 -16.18 20.87 -34.16
N ALA A 448 -16.28 21.61 -33.05
CA ALA A 448 -15.88 23.00 -32.96
C ALA A 448 -14.37 23.20 -33.12
N LEU A 449 -13.55 22.32 -32.55
CA LEU A 449 -12.09 22.39 -32.61
C LEU A 449 -11.50 21.82 -33.91
N ALA A 450 -12.19 20.89 -34.57
CA ALA A 450 -11.66 20.22 -35.75
C ALA A 450 -11.36 21.18 -36.91
N THR A 451 -12.23 22.15 -37.17
CA THR A 451 -12.05 23.10 -38.29
C THR A 451 -10.91 24.09 -38.03
N PRO A 452 -10.83 24.79 -36.89
CA PRO A 452 -9.70 25.68 -36.59
C PRO A 452 -8.34 24.97 -36.57
N LEU A 453 -8.27 23.76 -36.02
CA LEU A 453 -7.03 22.97 -35.99
C LEU A 453 -6.62 22.50 -37.40
N ALA A 454 -7.57 22.17 -38.27
CA ALA A 454 -7.29 21.86 -39.67
C ALA A 454 -6.73 23.08 -40.42
N VAL A 455 -7.29 24.27 -40.20
CA VAL A 455 -6.76 25.51 -40.79
C VAL A 455 -5.33 25.76 -40.31
N LEU A 456 -5.08 25.67 -39.01
CA LEU A 456 -3.77 25.84 -38.42
C LEU A 456 -2.74 24.83 -38.96
N ALA A 457 -3.13 23.55 -39.07
CA ALA A 457 -2.26 22.50 -39.58
C ALA A 457 -1.80 22.77 -41.03
N ARG A 458 -2.69 23.29 -41.90
CA ARG A 458 -2.31 23.66 -43.29
C ARG A 458 -1.31 24.80 -43.34
N GLN A 459 -1.34 25.72 -42.37
CA GLN A 459 -0.41 26.85 -42.35
C GLN A 459 0.97 26.46 -41.85
N ILE A 460 1.07 25.38 -41.09
CA ILE A 460 2.34 24.83 -40.62
C ILE A 460 2.99 23.98 -41.73
N ASP A 461 2.19 23.41 -42.64
CA ASP A 461 2.60 22.45 -43.67
C ASP A 461 2.67 23.10 -45.07
N ASN A 462 3.72 23.88 -45.34
CA ASN A 462 3.98 24.49 -46.67
C ASN A 462 4.72 23.54 -47.65
N MET A 463 4.60 22.20 -47.54
CA MET A 463 5.35 21.24 -48.39
C MET A 463 4.56 20.01 -48.87
N ASP A 464 4.91 19.51 -50.06
CA ASP A 464 4.16 18.61 -50.96
C ASP A 464 3.81 17.17 -50.49
N ASP A 465 3.97 16.76 -49.22
CA ASP A 465 3.61 15.38 -48.75
C ASP A 465 2.91 15.35 -47.38
N ALA A 466 1.58 15.23 -47.39
CA ALA A 466 0.68 15.67 -46.32
C ALA A 466 0.34 14.62 -45.23
N GLY A 467 0.57 13.32 -45.46
CA GLY A 467 0.03 12.27 -44.58
C GLY A 467 0.81 12.03 -43.28
N ASN A 468 2.12 11.77 -43.38
CA ASN A 468 2.97 11.43 -42.24
C ASN A 468 3.41 12.65 -41.42
N ARG A 469 3.39 13.86 -42.02
CA ARG A 469 3.82 15.12 -41.37
C ARG A 469 2.70 15.81 -40.60
N LEU A 470 1.45 15.69 -41.03
CA LEU A 470 0.28 16.12 -40.27
C LEU A 470 0.20 15.44 -38.89
N ASP A 471 0.57 14.16 -38.85
CA ASP A 471 0.68 13.42 -37.59
C ASP A 471 1.77 13.97 -36.66
N SER A 472 2.84 14.53 -37.22
CA SER A 472 3.87 15.21 -36.44
C SER A 472 3.37 16.56 -35.91
N VAL A 473 2.66 17.35 -36.74
CA VAL A 473 2.09 18.65 -36.35
C VAL A 473 1.02 18.50 -35.24
N LEU A 474 0.10 17.53 -35.36
CA LEU A 474 -0.91 17.30 -34.33
C LEU A 474 -0.28 16.82 -33.01
N ARG A 475 0.79 16.02 -33.09
CA ARG A 475 1.57 15.61 -31.91
C ARG A 475 2.33 16.79 -31.30
N SER A 476 2.90 17.69 -32.11
CA SER A 476 3.61 18.88 -31.61
C SER A 476 2.65 19.84 -30.90
N LEU A 477 1.39 19.92 -31.37
CA LEU A 477 0.31 20.66 -30.72
C LEU A 477 -0.22 19.97 -29.44
N GLY A 478 0.27 18.78 -29.09
CA GLY A 478 -0.18 18.02 -27.92
C GLY A 478 -1.57 17.37 -28.08
N VAL A 479 -2.12 17.32 -29.30
CA VAL A 479 -3.41 16.70 -29.59
C VAL A 479 -3.27 15.18 -29.59
N THR A 480 -3.65 14.55 -28.47
CA THR A 480 -3.51 13.11 -28.25
C THR A 480 -4.82 12.33 -28.33
N TRP A 481 -5.97 13.02 -28.38
CA TRP A 481 -7.30 12.40 -28.43
C TRP A 481 -7.61 11.77 -29.80
N PRO A 482 -7.83 10.45 -29.89
CA PRO A 482 -8.02 9.76 -31.18
C PRO A 482 -9.22 10.26 -31.99
N LYS A 483 -10.33 10.58 -31.31
CA LYS A 483 -11.56 11.08 -31.96
C LYS A 483 -11.38 12.48 -32.55
N LEU A 484 -10.72 13.38 -31.81
CA LEU A 484 -10.39 14.72 -32.29
C LEU A 484 -9.42 14.65 -33.47
N ARG A 485 -8.38 13.82 -33.37
CA ARG A 485 -7.45 13.55 -34.47
C ARG A 485 -8.18 13.09 -35.74
N ALA A 486 -9.06 12.09 -35.62
CA ALA A 486 -9.83 11.60 -36.77
C ALA A 486 -10.76 12.68 -37.36
N ALA A 487 -11.33 13.56 -36.53
CA ALA A 487 -12.15 14.67 -37.01
C ALA A 487 -11.33 15.72 -37.79
N VAL A 488 -10.13 16.08 -37.31
CA VAL A 488 -9.23 17.01 -38.00
C VAL A 488 -8.77 16.43 -39.34
N ILE A 489 -8.35 15.16 -39.38
CA ILE A 489 -7.93 14.49 -40.63
C ILE A 489 -9.08 14.49 -41.66
N ARG A 490 -10.32 14.22 -41.24
CA ARG A 490 -11.48 14.28 -42.14
C ARG A 490 -11.71 15.68 -42.73
N LYS A 491 -11.55 16.74 -41.93
CA LYS A 491 -11.66 18.13 -42.41
C LYS A 491 -10.55 18.52 -43.39
N LEU A 492 -9.37 17.91 -43.28
CA LEU A 492 -8.26 18.12 -44.20
C LEU A 492 -8.46 17.36 -45.51
N GLY A 493 -8.84 16.08 -45.47
CA GLY A 493 -9.04 15.25 -46.67
C GLY A 493 -10.32 15.58 -47.47
N GLY A 494 -11.33 16.17 -46.83
CA GLY A 494 -12.61 16.51 -47.48
C GLY A 494 -12.56 17.71 -48.42
N GLU A 495 -11.57 18.59 -48.29
CA GLU A 495 -11.39 19.78 -49.15
C GLU A 495 -10.33 19.62 -50.25
N LEU A 496 -9.44 18.62 -50.13
CA LEU A 496 -8.46 18.24 -51.17
C LEU A 496 -9.10 17.53 -52.40
N ARG A 497 -10.41 17.27 -52.37
CA ARG A 497 -11.19 16.67 -53.47
C ARG A 497 -12.16 17.65 -54.15
N ARG A 498 -12.05 18.95 -53.89
CA ARG A 498 -12.82 19.99 -54.59
C ARG A 498 -11.96 20.80 -55.53
#